data_AF-A0A642V551-F1
#
_entry.id   AF-A0A642V551-F1
#
_cell.length_a   1.000
_cell.length_b   1.000
_cell.length_c   1.000
_cell.angle_alpha   90.00
_cell.angle_beta   90.00
_cell.angle_gamma   90.00
#
_symmetry.space_group_name_H-M   'P 1'
#
loop_
_entity.id
_entity.type
_entity.pdbx_description
1 polymer ?
#
loop_
_entity_poly.entity_id
_entity_poly.type
_entity_poly.pdbx_seq_one_letter_code
_entity_poly.pdbx_strand_id
1 'polypeptide(L)'
;MCARPFGLFERRHHCRKCGDIFCAQDSNYTVPLDHTVSFNHLNGVPSRACKGCADDYAAYRDSIFNETNNTAAGLPNNNNDRMNIPQQLNTTNVQTDLDLAASIPKDWSWSTF
;
A
#
# COMPACT_ATOMS: atom_id res chain seq x y z
N MET A 1 22.20 -2.92 9.97
CA MET A 1 21.89 -3.19 11.38
C MET A 1 22.86 -2.40 12.23
N CYS A 2 22.39 -1.29 12.78
CA CYS A 2 23.11 -0.42 13.70
C CYS A 2 23.28 -1.14 15.05
N ALA A 3 24.50 -1.20 15.59
CA ALA A 3 24.77 -1.78 16.92
C ALA A 3 24.45 -0.81 18.08
N ARG A 4 23.52 0.14 17.86
CA ARG A 4 23.18 1.16 18.85
C ARG A 4 22.26 0.55 19.91
N PRO A 5 22.57 0.69 21.21
CA PRO A 5 21.67 0.23 22.26
C PRO A 5 20.39 1.07 22.27
N PHE A 6 19.24 0.41 22.41
CA PHE A 6 17.97 1.11 22.60
C PHE A 6 17.89 1.70 24.02
N GLY A 7 17.32 2.89 24.14
CA GLY A 7 17.24 3.63 25.40
C GLY A 7 16.28 4.80 25.31
N LEU A 8 16.41 5.78 26.23
CA LEU A 8 15.52 6.94 26.26
C LEU A 8 15.58 7.79 24.99
N PHE A 9 16.73 7.84 24.33
CA PHE A 9 16.97 8.64 23.12
C PHE A 9 16.83 7.84 21.82
N GLU A 10 17.02 6.52 21.86
CA GLU A 10 16.90 5.64 20.68
C GLU A 10 15.75 4.65 20.92
N ARG A 11 14.61 4.92 20.27
CA ARG A 11 13.41 4.09 20.38
C ARG A 11 13.51 2.89 19.43
N ARG A 12 12.77 1.84 19.77
CA ARG A 12 12.62 0.65 18.93
C ARG A 12 11.60 0.91 17.82
N HIS A 13 11.97 0.62 16.57
CA HIS A 13 11.10 0.75 15.41
C HIS A 13 10.99 -0.57 14.66
N HIS A 14 9.77 -1.07 14.47
CA HIS A 14 9.55 -2.31 13.71
C HIS A 14 9.50 -2.05 12.21
N CYS A 15 10.12 -2.92 11.41
CA CYS A 15 9.83 -3.03 9.99
C CYS A 15 8.47 -3.71 9.80
N ARG A 16 7.55 -3.09 9.06
CA ARG A 16 6.20 -3.67 8.86
C ARG A 16 6.22 -4.89 7.94
N LYS A 17 7.28 -5.07 7.13
CA LYS A 17 7.43 -6.19 6.18
C LYS A 17 8.02 -7.44 6.85
N CYS A 18 9.16 -7.33 7.55
CA CYS A 18 9.84 -8.47 8.16
C CYS A 18 9.58 -8.63 9.66
N GLY A 19 9.06 -7.60 10.34
CA GLY A 19 8.77 -7.63 11.78
C GLY A 19 9.97 -7.33 12.69
N ASP A 20 11.20 -7.28 12.16
CA ASP A 20 12.39 -7.01 12.98
C ASP A 20 12.44 -5.58 13.53
N ILE A 21 13.24 -5.39 14.59
CA ILE A 21 13.42 -4.11 15.30
C ILE A 21 14.70 -3.40 14.85
N PHE A 22 14.58 -2.11 14.58
CA PHE A 22 15.66 -1.24 14.10
C PHE A 22 15.67 0.09 14.86
N CYS A 23 16.80 0.81 14.76
CA CYS A 23 16.87 2.23 15.10
C CYS A 23 16.07 3.08 14.10
N ALA A 24 15.82 4.35 14.43
CA ALA A 24 15.07 5.27 13.57
C ALA A 24 15.70 5.41 12.18
N GLN A 25 17.04 5.48 12.13
CA GLN A 25 17.81 5.63 10.89
C GLN A 25 17.71 4.40 9.98
N ASP A 26 17.90 3.20 10.53
CA ASP A 26 17.90 1.94 9.76
C ASP A 26 16.50 1.52 9.30
N SER A 27 15.46 2.14 9.84
CA SER A 27 14.06 1.93 9.45
C SER A 27 13.39 3.19 8.91
N ASN A 28 14.15 4.16 8.40
CA ASN A 28 13.58 5.40 7.85
C ASN A 28 13.06 5.25 6.41
N TYR A 29 12.78 4.03 5.97
CA TYR A 29 12.31 3.74 4.61
C TYR A 29 10.81 3.50 4.62
N THR A 30 10.19 3.68 3.45
CA THR A 30 8.78 3.44 3.25
C THR A 30 8.59 2.55 2.04
N VAL A 31 7.84 1.46 2.22
CA VAL A 31 7.46 0.53 1.15
C VAL A 31 5.94 0.34 1.17
N PRO A 32 5.27 0.20 0.01
CA PRO A 32 3.85 -0.04 -0.04
C PRO A 32 3.54 -1.53 0.17
N LEU A 33 2.73 -1.82 1.19
CA LEU A 33 2.33 -3.17 1.59
C LEU A 33 0.82 -3.33 1.56
N ASP A 34 0.33 -4.51 1.20
CA ASP A 34 -1.08 -4.85 1.36
C ASP A 34 -1.39 -5.40 2.77
N HIS A 35 -2.66 -5.78 2.99
CA HIS A 35 -3.13 -6.36 4.25
C HIS A 35 -2.51 -7.74 4.56
N THR A 36 -1.92 -8.41 3.57
CA THR A 36 -1.20 -9.67 3.72
C THR A 36 0.30 -9.47 3.94
N VAL A 37 0.75 -8.22 4.07
CA VAL A 37 2.17 -7.86 4.23
C VAL A 37 2.98 -8.20 2.96
N SER A 38 2.32 -8.28 1.80
CA SER A 38 2.96 -8.47 0.50
C SER A 38 3.27 -7.12 -0.17
N PHE A 39 4.30 -7.07 -1.02
CA PHE A 39 4.61 -5.83 -1.73
C PHE A 39 3.55 -5.56 -2.79
N ASN A 40 3.05 -4.32 -2.83
CA ASN A 40 2.04 -3.96 -3.79
C ASN A 40 2.25 -2.51 -4.27
N HIS A 41 2.70 -2.36 -5.51
CA HIS A 41 3.03 -1.04 -6.06
C HIS A 41 1.80 -0.19 -6.39
N LEU A 42 0.64 -0.80 -6.68
CA LEU A 42 -0.55 -0.08 -7.13
C LEU A 42 -1.45 0.37 -5.98
N ASN A 43 -1.75 -0.53 -5.04
CA ASN A 43 -2.69 -0.28 -3.95
C ASN A 43 -2.14 -0.65 -2.56
N GLY A 44 -0.81 -0.78 -2.42
CA GLY A 44 -0.18 -0.96 -1.11
C GLY A 44 -0.20 0.32 -0.27
N VAL A 45 -0.39 0.16 1.03
CA VAL A 45 -0.34 1.24 2.02
C VAL A 45 1.12 1.56 2.35
N PRO A 46 1.55 2.83 2.25
CA PRO A 46 2.91 3.24 2.61
C PRO A 46 3.22 2.88 4.07
N SER A 47 4.18 1.99 4.26
CA SER A 47 4.51 1.41 5.56
C SER A 47 5.99 1.50 5.85
N ARG A 48 6.35 1.75 7.11
CA ARG A 48 7.75 1.82 7.54
C ARG A 48 8.47 0.49 7.28
N ALA A 49 9.67 0.57 6.72
CA ALA A 49 10.52 -0.57 6.42
C ALA A 49 11.97 -0.34 6.84
N CYS A 50 12.68 -1.44 7.04
CA CYS A 50 14.13 -1.43 7.14
C CYS A 50 14.79 -1.24 5.76
N LYS A 51 16.08 -0.93 5.74
CA LYS A 51 16.85 -0.83 4.51
C LYS A 51 16.72 -2.09 3.62
N GLY A 52 16.85 -3.28 4.20
CA GLY A 52 16.79 -4.54 3.44
C GLY A 52 15.47 -4.69 2.69
N CYS A 53 14.33 -4.55 3.38
CA CYS A 53 13.02 -4.63 2.75
C CYS A 53 12.77 -3.49 1.74
N ALA A 54 13.43 -2.34 1.89
CA ALA A 54 13.35 -1.26 0.90
C ALA A 54 14.13 -1.61 -0.38
N ASP A 55 15.31 -2.22 -0.23
CA ASP A 55 16.11 -2.71 -1.36
C ASP A 55 15.36 -3.85 -2.09
N ASP A 56 14.75 -4.79 -1.36
CA ASP A 56 13.90 -5.84 -1.93
C ASP A 56 12.70 -5.28 -2.69
N TYR A 57 12.07 -4.23 -2.16
CA TYR A 57 10.95 -3.56 -2.82
C TYR A 57 11.39 -2.89 -4.13
N ALA A 58 12.58 -2.28 -4.16
CA ALA A 58 13.12 -1.70 -5.39
C ALA A 58 13.30 -2.77 -6.48
N ALA A 59 13.86 -3.93 -6.13
CA ALA A 59 14.01 -5.06 -7.06
C ALA A 59 12.65 -5.59 -7.56
N TYR A 60 11.67 -5.75 -6.66
CA TYR A 60 10.30 -6.16 -7.01
C TYR A 60 9.62 -5.17 -7.95
N ARG A 61 9.80 -3.87 -7.69
CA ARG A 61 9.23 -2.82 -8.54
C ARG A 61 9.84 -2.87 -9.94
N ASP A 62 11.16 -3.03 -10.03
CA ASP A 62 11.86 -3.08 -11.31
C ASP A 62 11.46 -4.33 -12.13
N SER A 63 11.17 -5.47 -11.49
CA SER A 63 10.63 -6.65 -12.19
C SER A 63 9.26 -6.42 -12.80
N ILE A 64 8.34 -5.73 -12.08
CA ILE A 64 7.01 -5.38 -12.61
C ILE A 64 7.13 -4.51 -13.86
N PHE A 65 7.99 -3.49 -13.83
CA PHE A 65 8.18 -2.62 -14.98
C PHE A 65 8.75 -3.37 -16.19
N ASN A 66 9.71 -4.27 -15.98
CA ASN A 66 10.29 -5.06 -17.06
C ASN A 66 9.30 -6.06 -17.68
N GLU A 67 8.38 -6.63 -16.90
CA GLU A 67 7.31 -7.47 -17.45
C GLU A 67 6.39 -6.70 -18.40
N THR A 68 6.00 -5.47 -18.03
CA THR A 68 5.12 -4.65 -18.89
C THR A 68 5.74 -4.34 -20.26
N ASN A 69 7.05 -4.10 -20.30
CA ASN A 69 7.78 -3.84 -21.54
C ASN A 69 7.83 -5.08 -22.46
N ASN A 70 7.90 -6.29 -21.90
CA ASN A 70 7.89 -7.53 -22.68
C ASN A 70 6.49 -7.90 -23.19
N THR A 71 5.43 -7.59 -22.44
CA THR A 71 4.03 -7.85 -22.86
C THR A 71 3.48 -6.87 -23.90
N ALA A 72 4.04 -5.65 -24.01
CA ALA A 72 3.64 -4.67 -25.01
C ALA A 72 4.02 -5.07 -26.46
N ALA A 73 4.87 -6.09 -26.64
CA ALA A 73 5.21 -6.65 -27.95
C ALA A 73 4.25 -7.76 -28.44
N GLY A 74 3.20 -8.07 -27.66
CA GLY A 74 2.36 -9.26 -27.88
C GLY A 74 0.84 -9.02 -27.85
N LEU A 75 0.34 -7.85 -28.27
CA LEU A 75 -1.10 -7.66 -28.54
C LEU A 75 -1.44 -8.21 -29.94
N PRO A 76 -2.17 -9.32 -30.09
CA PRO A 76 -2.81 -9.63 -31.36
C PRO A 76 -3.92 -8.60 -31.60
N ASN A 77 -3.76 -7.82 -32.65
CA ASN A 77 -4.78 -6.92 -33.18
C ASN A 77 -5.99 -7.75 -33.65
N ASN A 78 -7.00 -7.93 -32.80
CA ASN A 78 -8.29 -8.47 -33.22
C ASN A 78 -9.34 -7.34 -33.20
N ASN A 79 -9.31 -6.54 -34.27
CA ASN A 79 -10.45 -5.77 -34.70
C ASN A 79 -11.55 -6.75 -35.10
N ASN A 80 -12.54 -6.99 -34.22
CA ASN A 80 -13.94 -7.24 -34.55
C ASN A 80 -14.67 -7.67 -33.28
N ASP A 81 -15.39 -6.75 -32.64
CA ASP A 81 -16.76 -7.02 -32.20
C ASP A 81 -17.47 -5.70 -31.90
N ARG A 82 -18.32 -5.30 -32.86
CA ARG A 82 -19.31 -4.23 -32.72
C ARG A 82 -20.54 -4.83 -32.07
N MET A 83 -20.85 -4.48 -30.83
CA MET A 83 -22.17 -4.73 -30.23
C MET A 83 -22.70 -3.46 -29.54
N ASN A 84 -23.64 -2.86 -30.28
CA ASN A 84 -24.69 -1.88 -29.97
C ASN A 84 -25.03 -1.61 -28.48
N ILE A 85 -24.93 -0.35 -28.05
CA ILE A 85 -25.48 0.15 -26.76
C ILE A 85 -26.63 1.13 -27.05
N PRO A 86 -27.86 0.90 -26.56
CA PRO A 86 -28.90 1.92 -26.58
C PRO A 86 -28.71 2.97 -25.47
N GLN A 87 -28.93 4.24 -25.84
CA GLN A 87 -28.97 5.41 -24.96
C GLN A 87 -30.14 5.36 -23.96
N GLN A 88 -29.93 5.95 -22.77
CA GLN A 88 -30.86 6.75 -21.92
C GLN A 88 -30.26 6.79 -20.49
N LEU A 89 -30.27 7.84 -19.67
CA LEU A 89 -30.54 9.28 -19.72
C LEU A 89 -30.02 9.83 -18.36
N ASN A 90 -29.59 11.10 -18.34
CA ASN A 90 -29.31 12.04 -17.22
C ASN A 90 -29.79 11.62 -15.79
N THR A 91 -29.15 12.05 -14.70
CA THR A 91 -29.32 13.41 -14.14
C THR A 91 -28.39 13.64 -12.93
N THR A 92 -27.97 14.90 -12.78
CA THR A 92 -27.27 15.54 -11.66
C THR A 92 -27.89 15.27 -10.28
N ASN A 93 -27.07 15.02 -9.25
CA ASN A 93 -27.29 15.68 -7.96
C ASN A 93 -26.02 15.70 -7.09
N VAL A 94 -25.60 16.90 -6.71
CA VAL A 94 -24.65 17.17 -5.64
C VAL A 94 -25.44 17.11 -4.34
N GLN A 95 -25.09 16.19 -3.44
CA GLN A 95 -25.39 16.35 -2.02
C GLN A 95 -24.13 16.03 -1.23
N THR A 96 -23.48 17.11 -0.80
CA THR A 96 -22.62 17.13 0.38
C THR A 96 -23.45 16.66 1.57
N ASP A 97 -23.03 15.62 2.28
CA ASP A 97 -23.29 15.54 3.71
C ASP A 97 -22.17 14.81 4.43
N LEU A 98 -21.58 15.57 5.35
CA LEU A 98 -20.75 15.16 6.47
C LEU A 98 -21.57 14.19 7.33
N ASP A 99 -20.95 13.10 7.79
CA ASP A 99 -21.08 12.51 9.14
C ASP A 99 -20.84 10.99 9.10
N LEU A 100 -19.56 10.61 8.92
CA LEU A 100 -19.09 9.23 9.13
C LEU A 100 -18.81 8.93 10.62
N ALA A 101 -19.16 9.85 11.54
CA ALA A 101 -18.78 9.78 12.95
C ALA A 101 -19.74 8.95 13.84
N ALA A 102 -20.78 8.33 13.30
CA ALA A 102 -21.89 7.80 14.10
C ALA A 102 -21.99 6.25 14.21
N SER A 103 -20.92 5.48 13.98
CA SER A 103 -21.00 4.01 14.03
C SER A 103 -20.23 3.33 15.16
N ILE A 104 -19.78 4.05 16.20
CA ILE A 104 -19.14 3.41 17.36
C ILE A 104 -20.22 2.94 18.35
N PRO A 105 -20.33 1.63 18.63
CA PRO A 105 -21.25 1.09 19.62
C PRO A 105 -21.00 1.65 21.02
N LYS A 106 -22.08 1.80 21.78
CA LYS A 106 -22.09 2.41 23.13
C LYS A 106 -21.31 1.62 24.19
N ASP A 107 -20.90 0.40 23.87
CA ASP A 107 -20.22 -0.56 24.74
C ASP A 107 -18.74 -0.78 24.36
N TRP A 108 -18.16 0.07 23.51
CA TRP A 108 -16.73 -0.01 23.20
C TRP A 108 -15.87 0.48 24.37
N SER A 109 -15.48 -0.44 25.25
CA SER A 109 -14.45 -0.20 26.27
C SER A 109 -13.07 -0.57 25.72
N TRP A 110 -12.18 0.42 25.53
CA TRP A 110 -10.77 0.14 25.31
C TRP A 110 -10.10 -0.11 26.67
N SER A 111 -9.39 -1.24 26.81
CA SER A 111 -8.65 -1.56 28.03
C SER A 111 -7.56 -0.51 28.27
N THR A 112 -7.67 0.21 29.37
CA THR A 112 -6.61 1.08 29.89
C THR A 112 -5.61 0.19 30.64
N PHE A 113 -4.36 0.17 30.17
CA PHE A 113 -3.21 -0.31 30.96
C PHE A 113 -2.52 0.87 31.62
#